data_AF-A0A535Z7K3-F1
#
_entry.id   AF-A0A535Z7K3-F1
#
_cell.length_a   1.000
_cell.length_b   1.000
_cell.length_c   1.000
_cell.angle_alpha   90.00
_cell.angle_beta   90.00
_cell.angle_gamma   90.00
#
_symmetry.space_group_name_H-M   'P 1'
#
loop_
_entity.id
_entity.type
_entity.pdbx_description
1 polymer ?
#
loop_
_entity_poly.entity_id
_entity_poly.type
_entity_poly.pdbx_seq_one_letter_code
_entity_poly.pdbx_strand_id
1 'polypeptide(L)' 'LQSEGLTAGIHDSPKPPRQRVTMTLEAVRDARRVLIIATGAGKAEAVAKARRGETPSGMIANARWLIDRAAAGK' A
#
# COMPACT_ATOMS: atom_id res chain seq x y z
N LEU A 1 -1.34 -11.81 2.74
CA LEU A 1 -0.06 -11.20 2.29
C LEU A 1 0.88 -12.21 1.63
N GLN A 2 0.72 -13.49 1.92
CA GLN A 2 1.38 -14.58 1.22
C GLN A 2 0.50 -14.98 0.04
N SER A 3 1.03 -14.92 -1.17
CA SER A 3 0.45 -15.46 -2.40
C SER A 3 1.60 -15.87 -3.28
N GLU A 4 1.47 -16.99 -3.97
CA GLU A 4 2.47 -17.41 -4.94
C GLU A 4 2.36 -16.57 -6.23
N GLY A 5 3.52 -16.29 -6.85
CA GLY A 5 3.61 -15.56 -8.11
C GLY A 5 3.53 -14.03 -8.01
N LEU A 6 3.59 -13.37 -9.16
CA LEU A 6 3.64 -11.91 -9.26
C LEU A 6 2.25 -11.25 -9.19
N THR A 7 1.19 -12.02 -9.39
CA THR A 7 -0.20 -11.55 -9.38
C THR A 7 -1.10 -12.52 -8.64
N ALA A 8 -2.15 -12.01 -8.00
CA ALA A 8 -3.14 -12.80 -7.30
C ALA A 8 -4.58 -12.37 -7.64
N GLY A 9 -5.49 -13.33 -7.63
CA GLY A 9 -6.94 -13.08 -7.62
C GLY A 9 -7.43 -12.81 -6.20
N ILE A 10 -8.26 -11.78 -6.04
CA ILE A 10 -9.04 -11.52 -4.82
C ILE A 10 -10.50 -11.67 -5.20
N HIS A 11 -11.26 -12.50 -4.48
CA HIS A 11 -12.65 -12.81 -4.82
C HIS A 11 -13.69 -12.16 -3.90
N ASP A 12 -13.25 -11.64 -2.75
CA ASP A 12 -14.08 -11.19 -1.63
C ASP A 12 -13.67 -9.81 -1.09
N SER A 13 -13.12 -8.94 -1.93
CA SER A 13 -12.65 -7.62 -1.50
C SER A 13 -13.74 -6.84 -0.75
N PRO A 14 -13.43 -6.26 0.43
CA PRO A 14 -14.43 -5.60 1.27
C PRO A 14 -15.01 -4.34 0.61
N LYS A 15 -14.27 -3.74 -0.33
CA LYS A 15 -14.74 -2.59 -1.10
C LYS A 15 -15.18 -3.05 -2.50
N PRO A 16 -16.39 -2.69 -2.97
CA PRO A 16 -16.84 -3.02 -4.32
C PRO A 16 -15.91 -2.46 -5.42
N PRO A 17 -15.80 -3.15 -6.58
CA PRO A 17 -16.24 -4.53 -6.83
C PRO A 17 -15.43 -5.56 -6.03
N ARG A 18 -16.05 -6.70 -5.69
CA ARG A 18 -15.45 -7.75 -4.83
C ARG A 18 -14.30 -8.50 -5.51
N GLN A 19 -14.45 -8.79 -6.80
CA GLN A 19 -13.44 -9.49 -7.59
C GLN A 19 -12.39 -8.51 -8.11
N ARG A 20 -11.11 -8.82 -7.89
CA ARG A 20 -9.96 -8.01 -8.32
C ARG A 20 -8.81 -8.91 -8.74
N VAL A 21 -7.96 -8.40 -9.61
CA VAL A 21 -6.60 -8.89 -9.79
C VAL A 21 -5.65 -7.88 -9.17
N THR A 22 -4.65 -8.33 -8.42
CA THR A 22 -3.65 -7.46 -7.79
C THR A 22 -2.25 -7.96 -8.08
N MET A 23 -1.28 -7.05 -8.09
CA MET A 23 0.13 -7.43 -7.92
C MET A 23 0.36 -7.91 -6.49
N THR A 24 1.20 -8.92 -6.33
CA THR A 24 1.66 -9.37 -5.01
C THR A 24 2.70 -8.40 -4.45
N LEU A 25 2.96 -8.51 -3.14
CA LEU A 25 3.99 -7.68 -2.50
C LEU A 25 5.39 -7.99 -3.05
N GLU A 26 5.64 -9.23 -3.46
CA GLU A 26 6.85 -9.64 -4.18
C GLU A 26 7.03 -8.83 -5.46
N ALA A 27 6.01 -8.81 -6.34
CA ALA A 27 6.06 -8.06 -7.60
C ALA A 27 6.27 -6.55 -7.40
N VAL A 28 5.65 -5.97 -6.36
CA VAL A 28 5.83 -4.55 -6.06
C VAL A 28 7.25 -4.26 -5.54
N ARG A 29 7.83 -5.14 -4.73
CA ARG A 29 9.20 -4.97 -4.20
C ARG A 29 10.28 -5.10 -5.26
N ASP A 30 10.03 -5.86 -6.33
CA ASP A 30 10.96 -6.03 -7.45
C ASP A 30 11.05 -4.78 -8.36
N ALA A 31 10.09 -3.85 -8.26
CA ALA A 31 10.10 -2.63 -9.05
C ALA A 31 11.33 -1.76 -8.74
N ARG A 32 11.99 -1.24 -9.79
CA ARG A 32 13.15 -0.32 -9.66
C ARG A 32 12.89 0.88 -8.75
N ARG A 33 11.64 1.36 -8.70
CA ARG A 33 11.17 2.47 -7.87
C ARG A 33 9.72 2.22 -7.48
N VAL A 34 9.40 2.40 -6.20
CA VAL A 34 8.04 2.40 -5.68
C VAL A 34 7.73 3.78 -5.11
N LEU A 35 6.58 4.34 -5.49
CA LEU A 35 6.07 5.59 -4.92
C LEU A 35 4.81 5.29 -4.13
N ILE A 36 4.72 5.83 -2.91
CA ILE A 36 3.50 5.82 -2.11
C ILE A 36 3.01 7.25 -2.00
N ILE A 37 1.81 7.51 -2.52
CA ILE A 37 1.19 8.83 -2.57
C ILE A 37 -0.05 8.80 -1.68
N ALA A 38 -0.14 9.73 -0.73
CA ALA A 38 -1.31 9.87 0.15
C ALA A 38 -1.56 11.34 0.49
N THR A 39 -2.81 11.77 0.38
CA THR A 39 -3.23 13.16 0.60
C THR A 39 -4.47 13.22 1.48
N GLY A 40 -4.62 14.33 2.21
CA GLY A 40 -5.76 14.62 3.06
C GLY A 40 -5.72 13.96 4.44
N ALA A 41 -6.40 14.61 5.40
CA ALA A 41 -6.41 14.22 6.81
C ALA A 41 -6.94 12.79 7.05
N GLY A 42 -7.87 12.31 6.20
CA GLY A 42 -8.40 10.94 6.27
C GLY A 42 -7.37 9.83 6.02
N LYS A 43 -6.12 10.18 5.64
CA LYS A 43 -5.02 9.23 5.49
C LYS A 43 -4.00 9.26 6.63
N ALA A 44 -4.07 10.23 7.55
CA ALA A 44 -3.06 10.44 8.59
C ALA A 44 -2.79 9.18 9.43
N GLU A 45 -3.84 8.53 9.93
CA GLU A 45 -3.70 7.30 10.73
C GLU A 45 -3.11 6.14 9.90
N ALA A 46 -3.56 5.97 8.66
CA ALA A 46 -3.06 4.92 7.78
C ALA A 46 -1.58 5.13 7.44
N VAL A 47 -1.15 6.39 7.23
CA VAL A 47 0.26 6.75 7.02
C VAL A 47 1.08 6.45 8.28
N ALA A 48 0.57 6.78 9.46
CA ALA A 48 1.27 6.47 10.72
C ALA A 48 1.46 4.96 10.92
N LYS A 49 0.42 4.14 10.68
CA LYS A 49 0.53 2.66 10.72
C LYS A 49 1.52 2.14 9.70
N ALA A 50 1.48 2.66 8.47
CA ALA A 50 2.42 2.25 7.43
C ALA A 50 3.88 2.59 7.78
N ARG A 51 4.15 3.75 8.40
CA ARG A 51 5.50 4.11 8.86
C ARG A 51 6.05 3.16 9.93
N ARG A 52 5.19 2.47 10.68
CA ARG A 52 5.57 1.41 11.64
C ARG A 52 5.66 0.02 11.01
N GLY A 53 5.44 -0.11 9.70
CA GLY A 53 5.48 -1.40 8.99
C GLY A 53 4.24 -2.27 9.18
N GLU A 54 3.16 -1.73 9.77
CA GLU A 54 1.96 -2.50 10.15
C GLU A 54 0.97 -2.72 8.99
N THR A 55 1.25 -2.12 7.83
CA THR A 55 0.37 -2.19 6.65
C THR A 55 1.16 -2.62 5.42
N PRO A 56 0.51 -3.12 4.36
CA PRO A 56 1.21 -3.53 3.14
C PRO A 56 2.05 -2.41 2.50
N SER A 57 1.60 -1.16 2.58
CA SER A 57 2.38 0.00 2.12
C SER A 57 3.61 0.28 2.98
N GLY A 58 3.55 -0.06 4.28
CA GLY A 58 4.69 0.00 5.19
C GLY A 58 5.73 -1.11 5.01
N MET A 59 5.35 -2.21 4.33
CA MET A 59 6.22 -3.37 4.11
C MET A 59 7.17 -3.21 2.91
N ILE A 60 7.22 -2.03 2.28
CA ILE A 60 8.06 -1.72 1.12
C ILE A 60 9.15 -0.74 1.56
N ALA A 61 10.30 -1.29 1.97
CA ALA A 61 11.37 -0.52 2.62
C ALA A 61 11.94 0.63 1.78
N ASN A 62 12.00 0.47 0.45
CA ASN A 62 12.60 1.40 -0.49
C ASN A 62 11.59 2.35 -1.17
N ALA A 63 10.34 2.43 -0.67
CA ALA A 63 9.34 3.31 -1.26
C ALA A 63 9.63 4.79 -0.99
N ARG A 64 9.49 5.62 -2.03
CA ARG A 64 9.48 7.09 -1.88
C ARG A 64 8.08 7.54 -1.49
N TRP A 65 7.97 8.25 -0.37
CA TRP A 65 6.71 8.77 0.13
C TRP A 65 6.49 10.21 -0.34
N LEU A 66 5.35 10.46 -1.01
CA LEU A 66 4.88 11.79 -1.38
C LEU A 66 3.57 12.04 -0.65
N ILE A 67 3.62 12.81 0.44
CA ILE A 67 2.48 13.07 1.32
C ILE A 67 2.30 14.57 1.55
N ASP A 68 1.06 15.03 1.63
CA ASP A 68 0.75 16.40 2.04
C ASP A 68 0.81 16.56 3.56
N ARG A 69 0.69 17.80 4.05
CA ARG A 69 0.74 18.08 5.50
C ARG A 69 -0.37 17.37 6.26
N ALA A 70 -1.59 17.41 5.72
CA ALA A 70 -2.76 16.80 6.34
C ALA A 70 -2.60 15.27 6.51
N ALA A 71 -2.13 14.56 5.48
CA ALA A 71 -1.83 13.13 5.55
C ALA A 71 -0.58 12.82 6.40
N ALA A 72 0.30 13.80 6.63
CA ALA A 72 1.39 13.69 7.58
C ALA A 72 0.96 13.95 9.03
N GLY A 73 -0.31 14.28 9.29
CA GLY A 73 -0.82 14.64 10.61
C GLY A 73 -0.36 16.03 11.08
N LYS A 74 -0.06 16.93 10.13
CA LYS A 74 0.35 18.31 10.36
C LYS A 74 -0.72 19.31 9.88
#